data_AF-A0A2E3NBB3-F1
#
_entry.id   AF-A0A2E3NBB3-F1
#
_cell.length_a   1.000
_cell.length_b   1.000
_cell.length_c   1.000
_cell.angle_alpha   90.00
_cell.angle_beta   90.00
_cell.angle_gamma   90.00
#
_symmetry.space_group_name_H-M   'P 1'
#
loop_
_entity.id
_entity.type
_entity.pdbx_description
1 polymer ?
#
loop_
_entity_poly.entity_id
_entity_poly.type
_entity_poly.pdbx_seq_one_letter_code
_entity_poly.pdbx_strand_id
1 'polypeptide(L)'
;MLEKYQTQIAKNPEVALIHVSCDETSGDALAWARQEGFTWPTILFSDLERAGLTQYEAWPGEVRLVDREGVVLTKDEKEAFATISLKN
;
A
#
# COMPACT_ATOMS: atom_id res chain seq x y z
N MET A 1 -4.27 -9.63 9.11
CA MET A 1 -3.89 -8.90 7.87
C MET A 1 -2.39 -8.67 7.83
N LEU A 2 -1.82 -7.98 8.82
CA LEU A 2 -0.39 -7.65 8.90
C LEU A 2 0.59 -8.80 8.62
N GLU A 3 0.37 -10.01 9.18
CA GLU A 3 1.27 -11.15 8.98
C GLU A 3 1.48 -11.52 7.50
N LYS A 4 0.43 -11.41 6.67
CA LYS A 4 0.55 -11.69 5.23
C LYS A 4 1.44 -10.63 4.55
N TYR A 5 1.23 -9.37 4.91
CA TYR A 5 2.01 -8.25 4.38
C TYR A 5 3.46 -8.31 4.86
N GLN A 6 3.71 -8.62 6.14
CA GLN A 6 5.07 -8.79 6.66
C GLN A 6 5.78 -9.99 6.04
N THR A 7 5.07 -11.11 5.84
CA THR A 7 5.69 -12.33 5.30
C THR A 7 5.95 -12.21 3.79
N GLN A 8 5.05 -11.60 3.03
CA GLN A 8 5.15 -11.53 1.57
C GLN A 8 5.77 -10.23 1.05
N ILE A 9 5.61 -9.11 1.75
CA ILE A 9 6.11 -7.79 1.32
C ILE A 9 7.36 -7.42 2.11
N ALA A 10 7.36 -7.50 3.45
CA ALA A 10 8.54 -7.05 4.22
C ALA A 10 9.78 -7.92 3.98
N LYS A 11 9.60 -9.18 3.57
CA LYS A 11 10.70 -10.07 3.16
C LYS A 11 11.13 -9.90 1.71
N ASN A 12 10.36 -9.16 0.91
CA ASN A 12 10.52 -9.11 -0.54
C ASN A 12 11.05 -7.74 -0.97
N PRO A 13 12.35 -7.62 -1.29
CA PRO A 13 12.97 -6.33 -1.61
C PRO A 13 12.45 -5.72 -2.91
N GLU A 14 11.76 -6.50 -3.75
CA GLU A 14 11.19 -6.05 -5.02
C GLU A 14 9.85 -5.34 -4.87
N VAL A 15 9.21 -5.38 -3.69
CA VAL A 15 7.87 -4.85 -3.48
C VAL A 15 7.86 -3.90 -2.28
N ALA A 16 7.41 -2.67 -2.52
CA ALA A 16 7.13 -1.70 -1.46
C ALA A 16 5.62 -1.51 -1.34
N LEU A 17 5.10 -1.64 -0.13
CA LEU A 17 3.74 -1.22 0.16
C LEU A 17 3.75 0.26 0.53
N ILE A 18 2.79 1.01 -0.02
CA ILE A 18 2.48 2.37 0.41
C ILE A 18 1.08 2.33 0.98
N HIS A 19 0.95 2.63 2.27
CA HIS A 19 -0.34 2.65 2.93
C HIS A 19 -1.00 4.01 2.73
N VAL A 20 -2.17 4.03 2.11
CA VAL A 20 -2.98 5.24 1.99
C VAL A 20 -4.01 5.23 3.11
N SER A 21 -3.78 6.05 4.12
CA SER A 21 -4.70 6.23 5.23
C SER A 21 -5.82 7.18 4.82
N CYS A 22 -7.06 6.80 5.15
CA CYS A 22 -8.25 7.63 4.98
C CYS A 22 -8.47 8.57 6.17
N ASP A 23 -7.53 8.62 7.12
CA ASP A 23 -7.65 9.46 8.31
C ASP A 23 -7.54 10.94 7.94
N GLU A 24 -8.20 11.79 8.72
CA GLU A 24 -8.18 13.24 8.51
C GLU A 24 -6.84 13.87 8.93
N THR A 25 -6.09 13.20 9.81
CA THR A 25 -4.86 13.73 10.39
C THR A 25 -3.71 12.72 10.29
N SER A 26 -2.52 13.20 9.91
CA SER A 26 -1.32 12.36 9.83
C SER A 26 -0.93 11.76 11.19
N GLY A 27 -1.37 12.39 12.28
CA GLY A 27 -1.16 11.92 13.65
C GLY A 27 -1.85 10.59 13.93
N ASP A 28 -3.13 10.47 13.59
CA ASP A 28 -3.93 9.26 13.79
C ASP A 28 -3.45 8.13 12.88
N ALA A 29 -3.18 8.44 11.60
CA ALA A 29 -2.62 7.49 10.64
C ALA A 29 -1.29 6.89 11.14
N LEU A 30 -0.41 7.75 11.67
CA LEU A 30 0.90 7.34 12.19
C LEU A 30 0.78 6.60 13.53
N ALA A 31 -0.17 7.00 14.39
CA ALA A 31 -0.44 6.31 15.65
C ALA A 31 -0.96 4.89 15.40
N TRP A 32 -1.91 4.73 14.46
CA TRP A 32 -2.41 3.43 14.05
C TRP A 32 -1.31 2.57 13.39
N ALA A 33 -0.54 3.14 12.46
CA ALA A 33 0.55 2.42 11.82
C ALA A 33 1.60 1.92 12.83
N ARG A 34 1.93 2.73 13.84
CA ARG A 34 2.82 2.33 14.95
C ARG A 34 2.21 1.25 15.83
N GLN A 35 0.92 1.36 16.15
CA GLN A 35 0.22 0.38 16.98
C GLN A 35 0.14 -0.98 16.29
N GLU A 36 -0.15 -0.99 14.98
CA GLU A 36 -0.25 -2.20 14.19
C GLU A 36 1.10 -2.72 13.70
N GLY A 37 2.21 -2.01 13.91
CA GLY A 37 3.52 -2.42 13.40
C GLY A 37 3.62 -2.38 11.87
N PHE A 38 2.87 -1.47 11.25
CA PHE A 38 2.99 -1.13 9.83
C PHE A 38 4.25 -0.27 9.64
N THR A 39 5.32 -0.87 9.14
CA THR A 39 6.62 -0.21 8.91
C THR A 39 6.72 0.48 7.55
N TRP A 40 5.65 0.45 6.77
CA TRP A 40 5.59 1.00 5.42
C TRP A 40 5.24 2.49 5.40
N PRO A 41 5.68 3.23 4.37
CA PRO A 41 5.32 4.63 4.20
C PRO A 41 3.80 4.79 4.19
N THR A 42 3.30 5.63 5.09
CA THR A 42 1.88 5.98 5.20
C THR A 42 1.67 7.38 4.66
N ILE A 43 0.74 7.53 3.72
CA ILE A 43 0.31 8.81 3.16
C ILE A 43 -1.16 9.02 3.47
N LEU A 44 -1.60 10.27 3.57
CA LEU A 44 -3.02 10.58 3.73
C LEU A 44 -3.71 10.57 2.37
N PHE A 45 -5.00 10.22 2.38
CA PHE A 45 -5.87 10.33 1.21
C PHE A 45 -5.93 11.76 0.67
N SER A 46 -5.94 12.75 1.57
CA SER A 46 -5.85 14.19 1.24
C SER A 46 -4.53 14.59 0.57
N ASP A 47 -3.45 13.83 0.77
CA ASP A 47 -2.14 14.04 0.13
C ASP A 47 -1.96 13.20 -1.15
N LEU A 48 -2.96 12.42 -1.60
CA LEU A 48 -2.87 11.59 -2.82
C LEU A 48 -2.53 12.42 -4.07
N GLU A 49 -3.14 13.60 -4.20
CA GLU A 49 -2.90 14.50 -5.32
C GLU A 49 -1.47 15.02 -5.30
N ARG A 50 -1.00 15.43 -4.12
CA ARG A 50 0.38 15.89 -3.91
C ARG A 50 1.41 14.79 -4.13
N ALA A 51 1.06 13.54 -3.83
CA ALA A 51 1.90 12.37 -4.10
C ALA A 51 1.88 11.93 -5.57
N GLY A 52 1.03 12.54 -6.42
CA GLY A 52 0.87 12.14 -7.82
C GLY A 52 0.25 10.75 -7.99
N LEU A 53 -0.44 10.25 -6.97
CA LEU A 53 -1.07 8.92 -6.96
C LEU A 53 -2.54 8.95 -7.40
N THR A 54 -3.09 10.14 -7.66
CA THR A 54 -4.44 10.32 -8.21
C THR A 54 -4.66 9.60 -9.54
N GLN A 55 -3.61 9.40 -10.34
CA GLN A 55 -3.66 8.64 -11.60
C GLN A 55 -4.06 7.17 -11.43
N TYR A 56 -3.92 6.61 -10.22
CA TYR A 56 -4.25 5.21 -9.94
C TYR A 56 -5.69 5.01 -9.49
N GLU A 57 -6.44 6.12 -9.31
CA GLU A 57 -7.83 6.14 -8.85
C GLU A 57 -8.05 5.13 -7.69
N ALA A 58 -7.12 5.12 -6.74
CA ALA A 58 -7.17 4.21 -5.61
C ALA A 58 -8.18 4.74 -4.60
N TRP A 59 -9.22 3.95 -4.30
CA TRP A 59 -10.16 4.28 -3.24
C TRP A 59 -9.75 3.68 -1.89
N PRO A 60 -10.17 4.28 -0.77
CA PRO A 60 -9.94 3.71 0.55
C PRO A 60 -10.56 2.30 0.62
N GLY A 61 -9.73 1.31 0.95
CA GLY A 61 -10.09 -0.11 0.96
C GLY A 61 -9.77 -0.87 -0.33
N GLU A 62 -9.27 -0.19 -1.37
CA GLU A 62 -8.72 -0.84 -2.57
C GLU A 62 -7.20 -0.99 -2.49
N VAL A 63 -6.70 -2.08 -3.09
CA VAL A 63 -5.27 -2.32 -3.26
C VAL A 63 -4.97 -2.26 -4.76
N ARG A 64 -3.96 -1.46 -5.12
CA ARG A 64 -3.45 -1.38 -6.50
C ARG A 64 -2.03 -1.91 -6.51
N LEU A 65 -1.76 -2.90 -7.35
CA LEU A 65 -0.39 -3.30 -7.65
C LEU A 65 0.10 -2.46 -8.83
N VAL A 66 1.16 -1.70 -8.61
CA VAL A 66 1.82 -0.91 -9.65
C VAL A 66 3.22 -1.45 -9.87
N ASP A 67 3.65 -1.49 -11.13
CA ASP A 67 5.03 -1.84 -11.47
C ASP A 67 5.97 -0.62 -11.29
N ARG A 68 7.28 -0.81 -11.39
CA ARG A 68 8.29 0.25 -11.26
C ARG A 68 8.10 1.40 -12.26
N GLU A 69 7.43 1.12 -13.37
CA GLU A 69 7.13 2.09 -14.43
C GLU A 69 5.85 2.89 -14.16
N GLY A 70 5.15 2.63 -13.04
CA GLY A 70 3.88 3.28 -12.72
C GLY A 70 2.69 2.72 -13.50
N VAL A 71 2.79 1.48 -14.00
CA VAL A 71 1.69 0.80 -14.68
C VAL A 71 0.91 -0.03 -13.66
N VAL A 72 -0.41 0.14 -13.60
CA VAL A 72 -1.29 -0.71 -12.77
C VAL A 72 -1.31 -2.11 -13.37
N LEU A 73 -0.67 -3.06 -12.67
CA LEU A 73 -0.69 -4.47 -13.03
C LEU A 73 -2.04 -5.09 -12.68
N THR A 74 -2.54 -4.80 -11.47
CA THR A 74 -3.85 -5.30 -11.03
C THR A 74 -4.48 -4.37 -10.01
N LYS A 75 -5.82 -4.40 -10.02
CA LYS A 75 -6.73 -3.64 -9.16
C LYS A 75 -7.32 -4.51 -8.04
N ASP A 76 -7.08 -5.82 -8.08
CA ASP A 76 -7.61 -6.79 -7.16
C ASP A 76 -6.57 -7.14 -6.10
N GLU A 77 -6.94 -7.01 -4.82
CA GLU A 77 -6.04 -7.37 -3.70
C GLU A 77 -5.55 -8.83 -3.85
N LYS A 78 -6.46 -9.76 -4.17
CA LYS A 78 -6.12 -11.18 -4.28
C LYS A 78 -5.13 -11.46 -5.40
N GLU A 79 -5.30 -10.82 -6.56
CA GLU A 79 -4.37 -10.94 -7.68
C GLU A 79 -3.04 -10.25 -7.38
N ALA A 80 -3.06 -9.11 -6.69
CA ALA A 80 -1.85 -8.41 -6.28
C ALA A 80 -0.98 -9.32 -5.39
N PHE A 81 -1.59 -9.90 -4.36
CA PHE A 81 -0.91 -10.84 -3.47
C PHE A 81 -0.49 -12.13 -4.16
N ALA A 82 -1.31 -12.67 -5.07
CA ALA A 82 -0.93 -13.83 -5.86
C ALA A 82 0.31 -13.53 -6.72
N THR A 83 0.34 -12.37 -7.37
CA THR A 83 1.46 -11.94 -8.22
C THR A 83 2.74 -11.72 -7.41
N ILE A 84 2.64 -11.10 -6.23
CA ILE A 84 3.76 -10.90 -5.31
C ILE A 84 4.27 -12.26 -4.76
N SER A 85 3.36 -13.17 -4.40
CA SER A 85 3.70 -14.52 -3.94
C SER A 85 4.34 -15.39 -5.02
N LEU A 86 3.92 -15.24 -6.29
CA LEU A 86 4.42 -16.04 -7.42
C LEU A 86 5.85 -15.67 -7.84
N LYS A 87 6.34 -14.49 -7.45
CA LYS A 87 7.72 -14.06 -7.73
C LYS A 87 8.73 -14.47 -6.65
N ASN A 88 8.28 -15.13 -5.57
CA ASN A 88 9.11 -15.65 -4.48
C ASN A 88 9.49 -17.12 -4.68
#